data_AF-A0A3S1DZD5-F1
#
_entry.id   AF-A0A3S1DZD5-F1
#
_cell.length_a   1.000
_cell.length_b   1.000
_cell.length_c   1.000
_cell.angle_alpha   90.00
_cell.angle_beta   90.00
_cell.angle_gamma   90.00
#
_symmetry.space_group_name_H-M   'P 1'
#
loop_
_entity.id
_entity.type
_entity.pdbx_description
1 polymer ?
#
loop_
_entity_poly.entity_id
_entity_poly.type
_entity_poly.pdbx_seq_one_letter_code
_entity_poly.pdbx_strand_id
1 'polypeptide(L)'
;MSAHNEETPILIEDELADEESGEAVVLEADADAAGQRLDQWLAAKLGPELSRSRVQALIRQGAVSVAGKQVLETKRKLIVGERVEILVPAPE
;
A
#
# COMPACT_ATOMS: atom_id res chain seq x y z
N MET A 1 -30.92 -40.30 -7.56
CA MET A 1 -31.31 -38.88 -7.63
C MET A 1 -30.09 -38.10 -7.16
N SER A 2 -29.27 -37.68 -8.13
CA SER A 2 -29.11 -36.26 -8.51
C SER A 2 -28.33 -35.51 -7.43
N ALA A 3 -27.01 -35.39 -7.53
CA ALA A 3 -26.25 -34.47 -8.40
C ALA A 3 -26.28 -33.01 -7.92
N HIS A 4 -25.19 -32.63 -7.24
CA HIS A 4 -24.46 -31.36 -7.37
C HIS A 4 -23.15 -31.58 -6.61
N ASN A 5 -22.06 -32.04 -7.23
CA ASN A 5 -21.19 -31.36 -8.19
C ASN A 5 -20.71 -29.99 -7.71
N GLU A 6 -19.41 -29.98 -7.39
CA GLU A 6 -18.39 -28.93 -7.46
C GLU A 6 -18.85 -27.48 -7.64
N GLU A 7 -18.47 -26.64 -6.69
CA GLU A 7 -17.76 -25.41 -7.03
C GLU A 7 -16.45 -25.34 -6.24
N THR A 8 -15.42 -25.08 -7.03
CA THR A 8 -13.97 -25.01 -6.83
C THR A 8 -13.53 -24.01 -5.75
N PRO A 9 -12.26 -24.08 -5.29
CA PRO A 9 -11.81 -23.61 -3.98
C PRO A 9 -11.74 -22.09 -3.92
N ILE A 10 -12.05 -21.53 -2.75
CA ILE A 10 -11.50 -20.23 -2.39
C ILE A 10 -10.01 -20.43 -2.11
N LEU A 11 -9.20 -20.30 -3.19
CA LEU A 11 -7.84 -19.81 -3.08
C LEU A 11 -7.93 -18.43 -2.42
N ILE A 12 -7.78 -18.40 -1.10
CA ILE A 12 -7.24 -17.23 -0.44
C ILE A 12 -5.78 -17.61 -0.21
N GLU A 13 -5.00 -17.49 -1.29
CA GLU A 13 -3.55 -17.32 -1.21
C GLU A 13 -3.31 -15.97 -0.49
N ASP A 14 -3.46 -16.00 0.83
CA ASP A 14 -2.87 -15.02 1.75
C ASP A 14 -2.03 -15.79 2.80
N GLU A 15 -1.48 -16.94 2.38
CA GLU A 15 -0.48 -17.70 3.15
C GLU A 15 0.93 -17.31 2.70
N LEU A 16 1.27 -16.03 2.70
CA LEU A 16 2.66 -15.54 2.82
C LEU A 16 2.65 -14.12 3.40
N ALA A 17 2.16 -13.97 4.64
CA ALA A 17 2.73 -12.94 5.51
C ALA A 17 4.08 -13.49 6.01
N ASP A 18 5.03 -13.62 5.08
CA ASP A 18 6.42 -13.87 5.41
C ASP A 18 6.89 -12.77 6.37
N GLU A 19 7.55 -13.23 7.42
CA GLU A 19 8.02 -12.45 8.56
C GLU A 19 9.17 -11.51 8.16
N GLU A 20 8.88 -10.47 7.39
CA GLU A 20 9.67 -9.24 7.43
C GLU A 20 8.90 -8.26 8.31
N SER A 21 9.32 -8.16 9.58
CA SER A 21 8.76 -7.26 10.60
C SER A 21 8.99 -5.79 10.23
N GLY A 22 8.31 -5.31 9.20
CA GLY A 22 8.13 -3.91 8.89
C GLY A 22 6.87 -3.37 9.56
N GLU A 23 6.91 -2.13 10.03
CA GLU A 23 5.72 -1.46 10.52
C GLU A 23 4.81 -1.09 9.34
N ALA A 24 3.60 -1.63 9.32
CA ALA A 24 2.60 -1.27 8.32
C ALA A 24 1.89 0.03 8.73
N VAL A 25 2.20 1.12 8.04
CA VAL A 25 1.57 2.43 8.26
C VAL A 25 0.39 2.59 7.31
N VAL A 26 -0.79 2.83 7.87
CA VAL A 26 -2.03 3.06 7.11
C VAL A 26 -2.44 4.52 7.23
N LEU A 27 -2.62 5.18 6.09
CA LEU A 27 -3.05 6.57 5.99
C LEU A 27 -4.27 6.68 5.07
N GLU A 28 -5.19 7.57 5.40
CA GLU A 28 -6.34 7.89 4.55
C GLU A 28 -6.07 9.21 3.81
N ALA A 29 -6.30 9.22 2.49
CA ALA A 29 -6.15 10.40 1.66
C ALA A 29 -7.24 11.43 2.00
N ASP A 30 -6.86 12.46 2.74
CA ASP A 30 -7.69 13.62 3.06
C ASP A 30 -7.95 14.54 1.85
N ALA A 31 -8.75 15.61 2.05
CA ALA A 31 -9.08 16.57 1.00
C ALA A 31 -7.84 17.21 0.36
N ASP A 32 -6.79 17.46 1.14
CA ASP A 32 -5.53 18.00 0.64
C ASP A 32 -4.79 16.99 -0.26
N ALA A 33 -4.98 15.68 -0.05
CA ALA A 33 -4.37 14.64 -0.89
C ALA A 33 -4.87 14.66 -2.35
N ALA A 34 -6.06 15.23 -2.60
CA ALA A 34 -6.71 15.22 -3.91
C ALA A 34 -5.80 15.81 -5.00
N GLY A 35 -5.44 15.00 -5.99
CA GLY A 35 -4.59 15.43 -7.10
C GLY A 35 -3.11 15.63 -6.77
N GLN A 36 -2.71 15.46 -5.49
CA GLN A 36 -1.31 15.39 -5.11
C GLN A 36 -0.68 14.08 -5.59
N ARG A 37 0.64 14.13 -5.80
CA ARG A 37 1.43 12.94 -6.11
C ARG A 37 1.60 12.10 -4.84
N LEU A 38 1.42 10.79 -4.96
CA LEU A 38 1.61 9.82 -3.88
C LEU A 38 2.93 10.05 -3.12
N ASP A 39 4.04 10.18 -3.84
CA ASP A 39 5.37 10.39 -3.23
C ASP A 39 5.49 11.71 -2.44
N GLN A 40 4.78 12.75 -2.88
CA GLN A 40 4.78 14.05 -2.21
C GLN A 40 3.89 14.03 -0.97
N TRP A 41 2.69 13.48 -1.10
CA TRP A 41 1.74 13.40 0.00
C TRP A 41 2.27 12.53 1.14
N LEU A 42 2.85 11.36 0.82
CA LEU A 42 3.46 10.49 1.81
C LEU A 42 4.65 11.14 2.52
N ALA A 43 5.54 11.81 1.79
CA ALA A 43 6.65 12.54 2.40
C ALA A 43 6.19 13.73 3.26
N ALA A 44 5.03 14.32 2.96
CA ALA A 44 4.45 15.38 3.79
C ALA A 44 3.83 14.82 5.08
N LYS A 45 3.19 13.64 5.01
CA LYS A 45 2.59 12.97 6.17
C LYS A 45 3.62 12.34 7.10
N LEU A 46 4.68 11.75 6.54
CA LEU A 46 5.70 10.98 7.24
C LEU A 46 7.03 11.71 7.36
N GLY A 47 7.07 13.02 7.06
CA GLY A 47 8.29 13.81 6.86
C GLY A 47 9.45 13.68 7.87
N PRO A 48 9.24 13.45 9.19
CA PRO A 48 10.35 13.16 10.10
C PRO A 48 10.84 11.71 10.06
N GLU A 49 10.01 10.76 9.63
CA GLU A 49 10.30 9.32 9.64
C GLU A 49 10.75 8.80 8.27
N LEU A 50 10.19 9.35 7.19
CA LEU A 50 10.48 8.95 5.81
C LEU A 50 10.70 10.15 4.91
N SER A 51 11.95 10.30 4.46
CA SER A 51 12.29 11.27 3.42
C SER A 51 11.61 10.94 2.09
N ARG A 52 11.48 11.94 1.21
CA ARG A 52 10.89 11.74 -0.13
C ARG A 52 11.59 10.67 -0.95
N SER A 53 12.93 10.60 -0.90
CA SER A 53 13.69 9.57 -1.63
C SER A 53 13.42 8.16 -1.09
N ARG A 54 13.27 8.02 0.23
CA ARG A 54 12.91 6.75 0.87
C ARG A 54 11.50 6.31 0.50
N VAL A 55 10.52 7.21 0.55
CA VAL A 55 9.15 6.96 0.08
C VAL A 55 9.16 6.48 -1.37
N GLN A 56 9.90 7.16 -2.25
CA GLN A 56 9.98 6.75 -3.65
C GLN A 56 10.63 5.37 -3.82
N ALA A 57 11.59 4.99 -2.98
CA ALA A 57 12.17 3.65 -3.00
C ALA A 57 11.14 2.59 -2.58
N LEU A 58 10.41 2.81 -1.48
CA LEU A 58 9.36 1.91 -0.99
C LEU A 58 8.26 1.68 -2.04
N ILE A 59 7.80 2.75 -2.68
CA ILE A 59 6.82 2.65 -3.78
C ILE A 59 7.37 1.76 -4.90
N ARG A 60 8.62 1.99 -5.35
CA ARG A 60 9.22 1.17 -6.42
C ARG A 60 9.48 -0.29 -6.02
N GLN A 61 9.64 -0.54 -4.73
CA GLN A 61 9.81 -1.89 -4.17
C GLN A 61 8.47 -2.64 -4.02
N GLY A 62 7.33 -2.00 -4.29
CA GLY A 62 6.02 -2.62 -4.07
C GLY A 62 5.57 -2.60 -2.61
N ALA A 63 6.28 -1.89 -1.75
CA ALA A 63 5.94 -1.77 -0.33
C ALA A 63 4.79 -0.77 -0.07
N VAL A 64 4.18 -0.20 -1.13
CA VAL A 64 3.05 0.75 -1.01
C VAL A 64 1.85 0.25 -1.79
N SER A 65 0.70 0.24 -1.12
CA SER A 65 -0.59 -0.13 -1.68
C SER A 65 -1.57 1.02 -1.56
N VAL A 66 -2.40 1.24 -2.59
CA VAL A 66 -3.50 2.21 -2.55
C VAL A 66 -4.79 1.50 -2.91
N ALA A 67 -5.81 1.66 -2.06
CA ALA A 67 -7.10 0.96 -2.16
C ALA A 67 -6.93 -0.57 -2.35
N GLY A 68 -5.99 -1.16 -1.60
CA GLY A 68 -5.68 -2.60 -1.66
C GLY A 68 -4.89 -3.06 -2.90
N LYS A 69 -4.38 -2.13 -3.73
CA LYS A 69 -3.57 -2.46 -4.92
C LYS A 69 -2.16 -1.92 -4.76
N GLN A 70 -1.14 -2.77 -4.93
CA GLN A 70 0.24 -2.29 -4.98
C GLN A 70 0.43 -1.26 -6.07
N VAL A 71 1.13 -0.18 -5.73
CA VAL A 71 1.44 0.91 -6.65
C VAL A 71 2.95 1.07 -6.75
N LEU A 72 3.46 0.99 -7.97
CA LEU A 72 4.88 1.24 -8.29
C LEU A 72 5.12 2.65 -8.85
N GLU A 73 4.04 3.37 -9.17
CA GLU A 73 4.11 4.70 -9.76
C GLU A 73 4.11 5.80 -8.69
N THR A 74 5.31 6.29 -8.36
CA THR A 74 5.53 7.39 -7.39
C THR A 74 4.73 8.66 -7.67
N LYS A 75 4.43 8.94 -8.95
CA LYS A 75 3.73 10.15 -9.40
C LYS A 75 2.22 9.98 -9.54
N ARG A 76 1.68 8.80 -9.18
CA ARG A 76 0.24 8.55 -9.18
C ARG A 76 -0.47 9.65 -8.38
N LYS A 77 -1.55 10.18 -8.95
CA LYS A 77 -2.38 11.16 -8.27
C LYS A 77 -3.33 10.45 -7.30
N LEU A 78 -3.43 10.97 -6.09
CA LEU A 78 -4.36 10.48 -5.07
C LEU A 78 -5.76 11.06 -5.25
N ILE A 79 -6.74 10.29 -4.81
CA ILE A 79 -8.14 10.69 -4.68
C ILE A 79 -8.50 10.70 -3.19
N VAL A 80 -9.36 11.63 -2.79
CA VAL A 80 -9.88 11.70 -1.41
C VAL A 80 -10.58 10.41 -1.03
N GLY A 81 -10.33 9.91 0.18
CA GLY A 81 -10.88 8.67 0.71
C GLY A 81 -10.12 7.41 0.25
N GLU A 82 -9.06 7.55 -0.56
CA GLU A 82 -8.19 6.41 -0.84
C GLU A 82 -7.39 6.01 0.39
N ARG A 83 -7.45 4.72 0.73
CA ARG A 83 -6.62 4.12 1.77
C ARG A 83 -5.23 3.80 1.22
N VAL A 84 -4.20 4.35 1.83
CA VAL A 84 -2.80 4.14 1.45
C VAL A 84 -2.11 3.36 2.56
N GLU A 85 -1.48 2.25 2.20
CA GLU A 85 -0.79 1.35 3.12
C GLU A 85 0.68 1.26 2.72
N ILE A 86 1.57 1.32 3.69
CA ILE A 86 3.01 1.38 3.48
C ILE A 86 3.66 0.39 4.44
N LEU A 87 4.38 -0.57 3.89
CA LEU A 87 5.26 -1.44 4.66
C LEU A 87 6.59 -0.70 4.86
N VAL A 88 6.78 -0.18 6.06
CA VAL A 88 8.03 0.50 6.45
C VAL A 88 8.96 -0.56 7.04
N PRO A 89 10.03 -0.96 6.34
CA PRO A 89 11.00 -1.89 6.93
C PRO A 89 11.69 -1.22 8.12
N ALA A 90 12.09 -2.02 9.11
CA ALA A 90 12.77 -1.54 10.30
C ALA A 90 13.92 -0.57 9.94
N PRO A 91 14.04 0.58 10.64
CA PRO A 91 15.18 1.47 10.43
C PRO A 91 16.47 0.75 10.84
N GLU A 92 17.51 0.87 10.03
CA GLU A 92 18.87 0.40 10.34
C GLU A 92 19.58 1.36 11.30
#